data_AF-A0A969E2R7-F1
#
_entry.id   AF-A0A969E2R7-F1
#
_cell.length_a   1.000
_cell.length_b   1.000
_cell.length_c   1.000
_cell.angle_alpha   90.00
_cell.angle_beta   90.00
_cell.angle_gamma   90.00
#
_symmetry.space_group_name_H-M   'P 1'
#
loop_
_entity.id
_entity.type
_entity.pdbx_description
1 polymer ?
#
loop_
_entity_poly.entity_id
_entity_poly.type
_entity_poly.pdbx_seq_one_letter_code
_entity_poly.pdbx_strand_id
1 'polypeptide(L)'
;MTLKSVFSKFCLAAFILCSMAFMPYHTALQKPDIAQNVASVSSISLNNSTFQAGEELTYKIYYNLNFVWIPAGEVIFKIEEEGEQYHLSAVGRTYQSYNWFFKVRDNYDTYVDKNTLLPSMSERNISEGKIKFYEKTTFDQNRKKAFYQRGDTKEKITRNNTIDLNEKMYDILSMVYYSRLLSYDDAKTGQEFPASVFLEASIYPLKYKFLGKEDKKIRDLGKWSTLKLSP
;
A
#
# COMPACT_ATOMS: atom_id res chain seq x y z
N MET A 1 31.73 19.96 4.29
CA MET A 1 30.44 19.47 3.77
C MET A 1 29.55 19.16 4.96
N THR A 2 28.58 20.02 5.28
CA THR A 2 27.79 19.96 6.52
C THR A 2 26.76 18.83 6.48
N LEU A 3 26.58 18.12 7.60
CA LEU A 3 25.61 17.03 7.80
C LEU A 3 24.20 17.36 7.24
N LYS A 4 23.78 18.63 7.30
CA LYS A 4 22.53 19.14 6.71
C LYS A 4 22.39 18.90 5.19
N SER A 5 23.48 18.96 4.40
CA SER A 5 23.40 18.84 2.93
C SER A 5 23.35 17.39 2.44
N VAL A 6 23.85 16.44 3.24
CA VAL A 6 23.74 15.00 2.96
C VAL A 6 22.32 14.52 3.32
N PHE A 7 21.75 15.01 4.42
CA PHE A 7 20.39 14.65 4.85
C PHE A 7 19.28 15.26 3.97
N SER A 8 19.44 16.50 3.49
CA SER A 8 18.42 17.16 2.65
C SER A 8 18.20 16.48 1.29
N LYS A 9 19.20 15.77 0.75
CA LYS A 9 19.08 15.04 -0.53
C LYS A 9 18.57 13.59 -0.34
N PHE A 10 18.71 13.03 0.85
CA PHE A 10 18.24 11.67 1.18
C PHE A 10 16.82 11.63 1.77
N CYS A 11 16.33 12.72 2.38
CA CYS A 11 15.00 12.77 3.00
C CYS A 11 13.81 12.69 2.03
N LEU A 12 14.01 12.99 0.74
CA LEU A 12 12.95 12.72 -0.24
C LEU A 12 12.81 11.20 -0.47
N ALA A 13 13.92 10.46 -0.59
CA ALA A 13 13.92 9.06 -1.02
C ALA A 13 13.34 8.04 -0.03
N ALA A 14 13.17 8.38 1.25
CA ALA A 14 12.79 7.40 2.29
C ALA A 14 11.29 7.32 2.59
N PHE A 15 10.47 8.22 2.03
CA PHE A 15 9.01 8.05 1.94
C PHE A 15 8.53 7.90 0.47
N ILE A 16 9.42 8.12 -0.51
CA ILE A 16 9.31 7.71 -1.93
C ILE A 16 9.47 6.17 -2.10
N LEU A 17 8.90 5.37 -1.19
CA LEU A 17 8.57 3.97 -1.51
C LEU A 17 7.06 3.79 -1.73
N CYS A 18 6.28 4.89 -1.66
CA CYS A 18 4.88 4.92 -2.11
C CYS A 18 4.51 6.16 -2.97
N SER A 19 5.44 7.05 -3.29
CA SER A 19 5.18 8.17 -4.21
C SER A 19 6.40 8.46 -5.07
N MET A 20 6.25 8.40 -6.40
CA MET A 20 7.28 8.54 -7.46
C MET A 20 7.88 7.22 -7.99
N ALA A 21 7.00 6.48 -8.66
CA ALA A 21 7.26 6.20 -10.07
C ALA A 21 7.41 7.54 -10.83
N PHE A 22 8.65 8.02 -10.99
CA PHE A 22 9.01 9.02 -12.00
C PHE A 22 10.33 8.60 -12.64
N MET A 23 10.25 7.60 -13.50
CA MET A 23 11.08 7.54 -14.70
C MET A 23 10.19 8.01 -15.87
N PRO A 24 10.63 8.96 -16.71
CA PRO A 24 9.94 9.25 -17.95
C PRO A 24 10.20 8.10 -18.93
N TYR A 25 9.37 7.07 -18.87
CA TYR A 25 9.20 6.18 -20.02
C TYR A 25 8.12 6.78 -20.91
N HIS A 26 8.53 7.72 -21.76
CA HIS A 26 7.87 7.87 -23.05
C HIS A 26 8.31 6.68 -23.91
N THR A 27 7.59 5.57 -23.79
CA THR A 27 7.57 4.55 -24.84
C THR A 27 6.12 4.41 -25.27
N ALA A 28 5.86 4.70 -26.55
CA ALA A 28 4.57 4.53 -27.17
C ALA A 28 3.98 3.16 -26.81
N LEU A 29 2.71 3.13 -26.41
CA LEU A 29 1.95 1.91 -26.16
C LEU A 29 1.82 1.14 -27.48
N GLN A 30 2.74 0.20 -27.71
CA GLN A 30 2.49 -0.88 -28.64
C GLN A 30 1.78 -1.99 -27.86
N LYS A 31 0.52 -2.22 -28.23
CA LYS A 31 -0.33 -3.30 -27.71
C LYS A 31 0.40 -4.64 -27.86
N PRO A 32 0.77 -5.34 -26.78
CA PRO A 32 1.17 -6.73 -26.89
C PRO A 32 -0.09 -7.57 -27.05
N ASP A 33 -0.29 -8.15 -28.23
CA ASP A 33 -1.16 -9.31 -28.40
C ASP A 33 -0.50 -10.49 -27.67
N ILE A 34 -0.91 -10.72 -26.42
CA ILE A 34 -0.71 -12.01 -25.76
C ILE A 34 -2.09 -12.52 -25.36
N ALA A 35 -2.69 -13.25 -26.30
CA ALA A 35 -3.77 -14.15 -26.00
C ALA A 35 -3.23 -15.34 -25.19
N GLN A 36 -3.98 -15.69 -24.14
CA GLN A 36 -4.06 -17.02 -23.51
C GLN A 36 -3.02 -17.39 -22.45
N ASN A 37 -3.26 -16.89 -21.22
CA ASN A 37 -3.42 -17.72 -20.00
C ASN A 37 -3.72 -16.80 -18.80
N VAL A 38 -4.77 -15.99 -18.89
CA VAL A 38 -5.37 -15.41 -17.69
C VAL A 38 -6.37 -16.45 -17.23
N ALA A 39 -5.94 -17.32 -16.31
CA ALA A 39 -6.88 -18.09 -15.51
C ALA A 39 -7.84 -17.05 -14.91
N SER A 40 -9.08 -17.07 -15.40
CA SER A 40 -10.20 -16.33 -14.83
C SER A 40 -10.14 -16.50 -13.32
N VAL A 41 -9.99 -15.39 -12.59
CA VAL A 41 -10.08 -15.38 -11.13
C VAL A 41 -11.54 -15.69 -10.80
N SER A 42 -11.86 -16.98 -10.82
CA SER A 42 -13.04 -17.52 -10.19
C SER A 42 -12.99 -17.14 -8.72
N SER A 43 -14.15 -16.90 -8.12
CA SER A 43 -14.30 -16.54 -6.72
C SER A 43 -13.65 -17.58 -5.81
N ILE A 44 -12.36 -17.39 -5.51
CA ILE A 44 -11.66 -18.14 -4.47
C ILE A 44 -12.33 -17.68 -3.17
N SER A 45 -13.07 -18.57 -2.50
CA SER A 45 -13.38 -18.37 -1.09
C SER A 45 -12.05 -18.46 -0.36
N LEU A 46 -11.47 -17.31 -0.02
CA LEU A 46 -10.20 -17.25 0.69
C LEU A 46 -10.47 -17.73 2.12
N ASN A 47 -10.09 -18.98 2.44
CA ASN A 47 -10.01 -19.44 3.82
C ASN A 47 -8.86 -18.69 4.47
N ASN A 48 -9.17 -17.57 5.12
CA ASN A 48 -8.17 -16.72 5.75
C ASN A 48 -7.61 -17.40 7.01
N SER A 49 -6.40 -17.94 6.91
CA SER A 49 -5.59 -18.40 8.05
C SER A 49 -4.35 -17.54 8.30
N THR A 50 -4.13 -16.48 7.50
CA THR A 50 -2.90 -15.68 7.54
C THR A 50 -2.97 -14.51 8.50
N PHE A 51 -4.16 -13.99 8.78
CA PHE A 51 -4.39 -12.92 9.75
C PHE A 51 -5.78 -13.06 10.37
N GLN A 52 -5.99 -12.41 11.51
CA GLN A 52 -7.28 -12.41 12.21
C GLN A 52 -7.63 -10.99 12.65
N ALA A 53 -8.92 -10.73 12.85
CA ALA A 53 -9.37 -9.48 13.47
C ALA A 53 -8.68 -9.27 14.83
N GLY A 54 -8.30 -8.02 15.12
CA GLY A 54 -7.50 -7.65 16.27
C GLY A 54 -5.99 -7.77 16.06
N GLU A 55 -5.51 -8.25 14.91
CA GLU A 55 -4.08 -8.24 14.59
C GLU A 55 -3.56 -6.79 14.47
N GLU A 56 -2.43 -6.53 15.12
CA GLU A 56 -1.68 -5.27 15.02
C GLU A 56 -0.22 -5.56 14.66
N LEU A 57 0.27 -4.92 13.59
CA LEU A 57 1.64 -5.05 13.12
C LEU A 57 2.34 -3.68 13.13
N THR A 58 3.38 -3.56 13.95
CA THR A 58 4.19 -2.34 14.01
C THR A 58 5.50 -2.52 13.24
N TYR A 59 5.66 -1.75 12.17
CA TYR A 59 6.88 -1.68 11.38
C TYR A 59 7.68 -0.44 11.74
N LYS A 60 8.93 -0.63 12.19
CA LYS A 60 9.85 0.46 12.51
C LYS A 60 10.66 0.84 11.27
N ILE A 61 10.63 2.11 10.90
CA ILE A 61 11.36 2.68 9.76
C ILE A 61 12.73 3.17 10.25
N TYR A 62 13.78 2.87 9.49
CA TYR A 62 15.15 3.32 9.77
C TYR A 62 15.77 4.00 8.56
N TYR A 63 16.53 5.06 8.79
CA TYR A 63 17.52 5.55 7.82
C TYR A 63 18.78 4.70 7.92
N ASN A 64 19.28 4.25 6.77
CA ASN A 64 20.58 3.61 6.69
C ASN A 64 21.65 4.65 6.29
N LEU A 65 22.56 4.96 7.22
CA LEU A 65 23.72 5.82 6.98
C LEU A 65 24.99 4.96 6.97
N ASN A 66 25.10 4.12 5.95
CA ASN A 66 26.13 3.11 5.73
C ASN A 66 26.22 2.08 6.88
N PHE A 67 26.82 2.46 8.00
CA PHE A 67 27.08 1.57 9.14
C PHE A 67 26.13 1.81 10.32
N VAL A 68 25.33 2.87 10.28
CA VAL A 68 24.41 3.25 11.37
C VAL A 68 22.98 3.24 10.88
N TRP A 69 22.12 2.51 11.60
CA TRP A 69 20.67 2.50 11.39
C TRP A 69 20.01 3.45 12.38
N ILE A 70 19.44 4.54 11.87
CA ILE A 70 18.83 5.58 12.69
C ILE A 70 17.30 5.42 12.65
N PRO A 71 16.62 5.17 13.79
CA PRO A 71 15.16 5.00 13.83
C PRO A 71 14.46 6.30 13.41
N ALA A 72 13.64 6.27 12.37
CA ALA A 72 13.00 7.47 11.79
C ALA A 72 11.53 7.62 12.20
N GLY A 73 10.84 6.50 12.43
CA GLY A 73 9.42 6.46 12.70
C GLY A 73 8.88 5.04 12.65
N GLU A 74 7.57 4.93 12.57
CA GLU A 74 6.87 3.66 12.50
C GLU A 74 5.58 3.76 11.68
N VAL A 75 5.14 2.60 11.20
CA VAL A 75 3.81 2.39 10.61
C VAL A 75 3.14 1.28 11.39
N ILE A 76 1.95 1.55 11.89
CA ILE A 76 1.14 0.58 12.63
C ILE A 76 -0.01 0.17 11.72
N PHE A 77 -0.06 -1.10 11.34
CA PHE A 77 -1.20 -1.70 10.64
C PHE A 77 -2.12 -2.36 11.66
N LYS A 78 -3.42 -2.19 11.49
CA LYS A 78 -4.45 -2.88 12.29
C LYS A 78 -5.53 -3.43 11.38
N ILE A 79 -6.12 -4.53 11.81
CA ILE A 79 -7.35 -5.07 11.25
C ILE A 79 -8.37 -5.23 12.36
N GLU A 80 -9.56 -4.68 12.14
CA GLU A 80 -10.70 -4.77 13.06
C GLU A 80 -11.90 -5.36 12.30
N GLU A 81 -12.76 -6.06 13.02
CA GLU A 81 -14.00 -6.60 12.46
C GLU A 81 -15.14 -5.64 12.76
N GLU A 82 -15.82 -5.20 11.71
CA GLU A 82 -16.93 -4.25 11.81
C GLU A 82 -18.16 -4.79 11.09
N GLY A 83 -19.04 -5.48 11.83
CA GLY A 83 -20.22 -6.12 11.23
C GLY A 83 -19.82 -7.13 10.15
N GLU A 84 -20.24 -6.91 8.91
CA GLU A 84 -20.01 -7.81 7.77
C GLU A 84 -18.73 -7.48 6.97
N GLN A 85 -17.90 -6.54 7.43
CA GLN A 85 -16.66 -6.13 6.75
C GLN A 85 -15.46 -6.13 7.71
N TYR A 86 -14.26 -6.05 7.15
CA TYR A 86 -13.06 -5.67 7.92
C TYR A 86 -12.76 -4.20 7.73
N HIS A 87 -12.32 -3.54 8.80
CA HIS A 87 -11.65 -2.24 8.77
C HIS A 87 -10.15 -2.47 8.86
N LEU A 88 -9.44 -2.12 7.79
CA LEU A 88 -7.99 -2.11 7.71
C LEU A 88 -7.53 -0.68 7.93
N SER A 89 -6.61 -0.46 8.86
CA SER A 89 -5.99 0.85 9.06
C SER A 89 -4.47 0.77 9.04
N ALA A 90 -3.84 1.85 8.56
CA ALA A 90 -2.41 2.06 8.68
C ALA A 90 -2.09 3.48 9.13
N VAL A 91 -1.33 3.59 10.22
CA VAL A 91 -0.99 4.87 10.84
C VAL A 91 0.52 5.08 10.77
N GLY A 92 0.96 6.01 9.93
CA GLY A 92 2.37 6.35 9.71
C GLY A 92 2.80 7.58 10.52
N ARG A 93 3.88 7.46 11.29
CA ARG A 93 4.36 8.52 12.18
C ARG A 93 5.88 8.61 12.19
N THR A 94 6.44 9.81 12.00
CA THR A 94 7.84 10.07 12.37
C THR A 94 7.99 10.28 13.88
N TYR A 95 9.11 9.84 14.45
CA TYR A 95 9.41 10.04 15.87
C TYR A 95 9.63 11.51 16.20
N GLN A 96 9.26 11.91 17.43
CA GLN A 96 9.26 13.30 17.86
C GLN A 96 10.64 13.99 17.73
N SER A 97 11.72 13.24 17.93
CA SER A 97 13.11 13.68 17.75
C SER A 97 13.45 14.12 16.32
N TYR A 98 12.61 13.81 15.32
CA TYR A 98 12.79 14.19 13.91
C TYR A 98 11.78 15.25 13.44
N ASN A 99 10.81 15.62 14.29
CA ASN A 99 9.78 16.62 13.95
C ASN A 99 10.37 17.99 13.57
N TRP A 100 11.58 18.31 14.02
CA TRP A 100 12.23 19.60 13.78
C TRP A 100 12.68 19.80 12.33
N PHE A 101 12.81 18.74 11.51
CA PHE A 101 13.14 18.88 10.08
C PHE A 101 12.12 18.23 9.15
N PHE A 102 11.45 17.14 9.53
CA PHE A 102 10.39 16.54 8.72
C PHE A 102 9.40 15.73 9.57
N LYS A 103 8.13 16.12 9.55
CA LYS A 103 7.06 15.50 10.34
C LYS A 103 6.07 14.80 9.41
N VAL A 104 5.83 13.51 9.65
CA VAL A 104 4.84 12.69 8.94
C VAL A 104 3.75 12.26 9.91
N ARG A 105 2.48 12.44 9.53
CA ARG A 105 1.29 12.08 10.30
C ARG A 105 0.20 11.59 9.34
N ASP A 106 0.38 10.39 8.80
CA ASP A 106 -0.51 9.85 7.78
C ASP A 106 -1.43 8.79 8.35
N ASN A 107 -2.69 8.83 7.94
CA ASN A 107 -3.70 7.82 8.26
C ASN A 107 -4.28 7.29 6.97
N TYR A 108 -4.37 5.97 6.90
CA TYR A 108 -5.04 5.24 5.85
C TYR A 108 -6.09 4.36 6.52
N ASP A 109 -7.30 4.39 5.98
CA ASP A 109 -8.43 3.59 6.44
C ASP A 109 -9.11 2.97 5.23
N THR A 110 -9.39 1.68 5.28
CA THR A 110 -9.96 0.92 4.18
C THR A 110 -10.96 -0.10 4.74
N TYR A 111 -12.15 -0.16 4.15
CA TYR A 111 -13.22 -1.05 4.57
C TYR A 111 -13.44 -2.08 3.46
N VAL A 112 -13.33 -3.36 3.79
CA VAL A 112 -13.25 -4.44 2.78
C VAL A 112 -14.22 -5.57 3.07
N ASP A 113 -14.70 -6.19 2.00
CA ASP A 113 -15.41 -7.47 2.08
C ASP A 113 -14.49 -8.56 2.66
N LYS A 114 -14.99 -9.36 3.62
CA LYS A 114 -14.17 -10.33 4.36
C LYS A 114 -13.64 -11.48 3.49
N ASN A 115 -14.31 -11.79 2.39
CA ASN A 115 -13.98 -12.94 1.55
C ASN A 115 -13.05 -12.58 0.40
N THR A 116 -13.24 -11.39 -0.18
CA THR A 116 -12.52 -10.93 -1.38
C THR A 116 -11.47 -9.89 -1.07
N LEU A 117 -11.55 -9.24 0.10
CA LEU A 117 -10.77 -8.05 0.47
C LEU A 117 -10.92 -6.87 -0.49
N LEU A 118 -11.91 -6.88 -1.39
CA LEU A 118 -12.18 -5.75 -2.24
C LEU A 118 -12.74 -4.61 -1.39
N PRO A 119 -12.20 -3.38 -1.52
CA PRO A 119 -12.67 -2.26 -0.73
C PRO A 119 -14.05 -1.81 -1.19
N SER A 120 -14.90 -1.46 -0.21
CA SER A 120 -16.10 -0.65 -0.40
C SER A 120 -15.77 0.84 -0.25
N MET A 121 -14.76 1.17 0.57
CA MET A 121 -14.31 2.53 0.83
C MET A 121 -12.84 2.56 1.24
N SER A 122 -12.13 3.62 0.82
CA SER A 122 -10.82 4.00 1.35
C SER A 122 -10.76 5.49 1.67
N GLU A 123 -10.11 5.85 2.77
CA GLU A 123 -9.83 7.21 3.20
C GLU A 123 -8.31 7.37 3.45
N ARG A 124 -7.76 8.52 3.03
CA ARG A 124 -6.36 8.91 3.27
C ARG A 124 -6.35 10.31 3.86
N ASN A 125 -5.76 10.47 5.03
CA ASN A 125 -5.49 11.77 5.64
C ASN A 125 -3.98 11.92 5.78
N ILE A 126 -3.39 12.70 4.89
CA ILE A 126 -1.94 12.81 4.72
C ILE A 126 -1.46 14.14 5.28
N SER A 127 -0.38 14.10 6.06
CA SER A 127 0.28 15.28 6.60
C SER A 127 1.78 15.06 6.68
N GLU A 128 2.46 15.38 5.59
CA GLU A 128 3.89 15.20 5.38
C GLU A 128 4.58 16.56 5.19
N GLY A 129 5.12 17.10 6.28
CA GLY A 129 5.73 18.43 6.29
C GLY A 129 4.75 19.52 5.87
N LYS A 130 4.90 20.02 4.64
CA LYS A 130 4.01 21.05 4.05
C LYS A 130 2.86 20.46 3.24
N ILE A 131 2.95 19.19 2.84
CA ILE A 131 1.94 18.51 2.05
C ILE A 131 0.85 18.04 3.01
N LYS A 132 -0.39 18.47 2.74
CA LYS A 132 -1.57 18.03 3.48
C LYS A 132 -2.71 17.83 2.51
N PHE A 133 -3.40 16.71 2.64
CA PHE A 133 -4.62 16.48 1.90
C PHE A 133 -5.45 15.39 2.55
N TYR A 134 -6.73 15.42 2.22
CA TYR A 134 -7.67 14.36 2.47
C TYR A 134 -8.16 13.79 1.15
N GLU A 135 -8.20 12.48 1.05
CA GLU A 135 -8.82 11.74 -0.05
C GLU A 135 -9.80 10.70 0.48
N LYS A 136 -10.88 10.51 -0.26
CA LYS A 136 -11.85 9.44 -0.03
C LYS A 136 -12.23 8.82 -1.36
N THR A 137 -12.26 7.51 -1.42
CA THR A 137 -12.82 6.77 -2.55
C THR A 137 -13.86 5.80 -2.05
N THR A 138 -15.07 5.86 -2.61
CA THR A 138 -16.08 4.81 -2.43
C THR A 138 -16.13 3.96 -3.70
N PHE A 139 -16.16 2.64 -3.56
CA PHE A 139 -16.12 1.69 -4.66
C PHE A 139 -17.46 0.99 -4.81
N ASP A 140 -18.03 1.03 -6.01
CA ASP A 140 -19.05 0.09 -6.46
C ASP A 140 -18.37 -0.97 -7.32
N GLN A 141 -17.87 -2.01 -6.68
CA GLN A 141 -17.08 -3.09 -7.33
C GLN A 141 -17.91 -3.85 -8.39
N ASN A 142 -19.22 -3.94 -8.20
CA ASN A 142 -20.11 -4.67 -9.11
C ASN A 142 -20.42 -3.85 -10.37
N ARG A 143 -20.67 -2.54 -10.21
CA ARG A 143 -20.86 -1.63 -11.34
C ARG A 143 -19.54 -1.10 -11.89
N LYS A 144 -18.41 -1.47 -11.31
CA LYS A 144 -17.05 -1.02 -11.66
C LYS A 144 -16.96 0.51 -11.69
N LYS A 145 -17.31 1.15 -10.59
CA LYS A 145 -17.21 2.61 -10.43
C LYS A 145 -16.47 2.98 -9.16
N ALA A 146 -15.70 4.06 -9.23
CA ALA A 146 -15.10 4.72 -8.08
C ALA A 146 -15.64 6.15 -7.96
N PHE A 147 -16.13 6.51 -6.78
CA PHE A 147 -16.52 7.87 -6.41
C PHE A 147 -15.38 8.48 -5.61
N TYR A 148 -14.61 9.35 -6.24
CA TYR A 148 -13.37 9.91 -5.71
C TYR A 148 -13.58 11.36 -5.26
N GLN A 149 -13.16 11.66 -4.02
CA GLN A 149 -13.22 12.97 -3.41
C GLN A 149 -11.82 13.37 -2.89
N ARG A 150 -11.42 14.62 -3.11
CA ARG A 150 -10.16 15.18 -2.59
C ARG A 150 -10.32 16.60 -2.12
N GLY A 151 -9.61 16.95 -1.05
CA GLY A 151 -9.55 18.29 -0.48
C GLY A 151 -8.32 18.50 0.39
N ASP A 152 -8.18 19.69 0.96
CA ASP A 152 -7.15 19.95 1.98
C ASP A 152 -7.49 19.24 3.30
N THR A 153 -8.78 19.15 3.61
CA THR A 153 -9.36 18.44 4.76
C THR A 153 -10.67 17.76 4.36
N LYS A 154 -11.22 16.91 5.25
CA LYS A 154 -12.50 16.22 5.04
C LYS A 154 -13.67 17.18 4.82
N GLU A 155 -13.63 18.36 5.43
CA GLU A 155 -14.65 19.41 5.34
C GLU A 155 -14.44 20.34 4.13
N LYS A 156 -13.26 20.31 3.51
CA LYS A 156 -12.85 21.20 2.41
C LYS A 156 -12.58 20.41 1.12
N ILE A 157 -13.55 19.59 0.72
CA ILE A 157 -13.48 18.85 -0.55
C ILE A 157 -13.56 19.83 -1.72
N THR A 158 -12.58 19.76 -2.61
CA THR A 158 -12.45 20.64 -3.80
C THR A 158 -12.58 19.88 -5.11
N ARG A 159 -12.44 18.55 -5.09
CA ARG A 159 -12.63 17.68 -6.26
C ARG A 159 -13.56 16.54 -5.91
N ASN A 160 -14.48 16.24 -6.82
CA ASN A 160 -15.42 15.14 -6.70
C ASN A 160 -15.72 14.58 -8.09
N ASN A 161 -15.25 13.36 -8.37
CA ASN A 161 -15.35 12.74 -9.68
C ASN A 161 -15.91 11.31 -9.54
N THR A 162 -16.73 10.90 -10.50
CA THR A 162 -17.03 9.48 -10.71
C THR A 162 -16.14 8.97 -11.82
N ILE A 163 -15.50 7.83 -11.59
CA ILE A 163 -14.53 7.22 -12.49
C ILE A 163 -15.00 5.82 -12.82
N ASP A 164 -15.11 5.52 -14.11
CA ASP A 164 -15.39 4.17 -14.59
C ASP A 164 -14.12 3.32 -14.49
N LEU A 165 -14.27 2.13 -13.91
CA LEU A 165 -13.20 1.15 -13.73
C LEU A 165 -13.33 0.07 -14.81
N ASN A 166 -12.21 -0.44 -15.30
CA ASN A 166 -12.20 -1.55 -16.26
C ASN A 166 -12.44 -2.92 -15.58
N GLU A 167 -12.10 -3.04 -14.31
CA GLU A 167 -12.24 -4.25 -13.49
C GLU A 167 -12.45 -3.91 -12.01
N LYS A 168 -12.52 -4.96 -11.17
CA LYS A 168 -12.56 -4.81 -9.72
C LYS A 168 -11.20 -4.32 -9.23
N MET A 169 -11.21 -3.36 -8.31
CA MET A 169 -10.00 -2.65 -7.89
C MET A 169 -9.71 -2.91 -6.42
N TYR A 170 -8.45 -3.11 -6.10
CA TYR A 170 -7.94 -2.94 -4.75
C TYR A 170 -7.51 -1.48 -4.53
N ASP A 171 -7.33 -1.11 -3.27
CA ASP A 171 -6.55 0.05 -2.85
C ASP A 171 -5.20 -0.40 -2.26
N ILE A 172 -4.41 0.55 -1.75
CA ILE A 172 -3.08 0.26 -1.19
C ILE A 172 -3.17 -0.75 -0.03
N LEU A 173 -4.07 -0.55 0.94
CA LEU A 173 -4.12 -1.39 2.14
C LEU A 173 -4.72 -2.76 1.85
N SER A 174 -5.86 -2.78 1.16
CA SER A 174 -6.49 -4.03 0.75
C SER A 174 -5.57 -4.89 -0.10
N MET A 175 -4.77 -4.29 -0.99
CA MET A 175 -3.79 -5.04 -1.79
C MET A 175 -2.68 -5.66 -0.92
N VAL A 176 -2.20 -4.95 0.11
CA VAL A 176 -1.22 -5.50 1.05
C VAL A 176 -1.78 -6.73 1.76
N TYR A 177 -3.01 -6.67 2.28
CA TYR A 177 -3.63 -7.82 2.95
C TYR A 177 -3.99 -8.95 1.97
N TYR A 178 -4.46 -8.62 0.77
CA TYR A 178 -4.71 -9.60 -0.29
C TYR A 178 -3.45 -10.37 -0.67
N SER A 179 -2.30 -9.69 -0.78
CA SER A 179 -1.03 -10.36 -1.06
C SER A 179 -0.63 -11.40 0.00
N ARG A 180 -1.09 -11.24 1.25
CA ARG A 180 -0.85 -12.20 2.34
C ARG A 180 -1.75 -13.44 2.29
N LEU A 181 -2.90 -13.35 1.61
CA LEU A 181 -3.82 -14.48 1.46
C LEU A 181 -3.43 -15.44 0.33
N LEU A 182 -2.61 -14.98 -0.61
CA LEU A 182 -2.20 -15.80 -1.73
C LEU A 182 -1.21 -16.88 -1.31
N SER A 183 -1.37 -18.08 -1.87
CA SER A 183 -0.38 -19.15 -1.69
C SER A 183 0.82 -18.93 -2.62
N TYR A 184 2.00 -19.10 -2.07
CA TYR A 184 3.28 -18.99 -2.78
C TYR A 184 4.06 -20.31 -2.77
N ASP A 185 3.43 -21.42 -2.36
CA ASP A 185 4.14 -22.69 -2.19
C ASP A 185 4.69 -23.25 -3.52
N ASP A 186 3.92 -23.08 -4.59
CA ASP A 186 4.31 -23.48 -5.95
C ASP A 186 4.85 -22.31 -6.79
N ALA A 187 4.99 -21.12 -6.19
CA ALA A 187 5.42 -19.93 -6.91
C ALA A 187 6.91 -20.00 -7.26
N LYS A 188 7.24 -19.68 -8.51
CA LYS A 188 8.64 -19.59 -8.96
C LYS A 188 9.22 -18.23 -8.60
N THR A 189 10.50 -18.18 -8.24
CA THR A 189 11.22 -16.92 -8.10
C THR A 189 11.12 -16.11 -9.39
N GLY A 190 10.71 -14.84 -9.28
CA GLY A 190 10.45 -13.94 -10.39
C GLY A 190 9.02 -14.00 -10.94
N GLN A 191 8.17 -14.92 -10.47
CA GLN A 191 6.76 -14.99 -10.88
C GLN A 191 6.04 -13.70 -10.48
N GLU A 192 5.34 -13.12 -11.46
CA GLU A 192 4.54 -11.90 -11.31
C GLU A 192 3.11 -12.25 -10.93
N PHE A 193 2.56 -11.47 -10.00
CA PHE A 193 1.17 -11.54 -9.55
C PHE A 193 0.50 -10.20 -9.88
N PRO A 194 -0.48 -10.19 -10.80
CA PRO A 194 -1.15 -8.96 -11.20
C PRO A 194 -2.17 -8.53 -10.15
N ALA A 195 -2.27 -7.22 -9.92
CA ALA A 195 -3.35 -6.62 -9.18
C ALA A 195 -3.62 -5.20 -9.68
N SER A 196 -4.89 -4.89 -9.94
CA SER A 196 -5.30 -3.55 -10.34
C SER A 196 -5.65 -2.74 -9.10
N VAL A 197 -4.88 -1.67 -8.89
CA VAL A 197 -5.01 -0.77 -7.75
C VAL A 197 -5.54 0.58 -8.23
N PHE A 198 -6.55 1.10 -7.55
CA PHE A 198 -7.03 2.45 -7.76
C PHE A 198 -6.45 3.38 -6.69
N LEU A 199 -5.79 4.45 -7.14
CA LEU A 199 -5.12 5.43 -6.29
C LEU A 199 -5.12 6.80 -6.97
N GLU A 200 -5.36 7.89 -6.24
CA GLU A 200 -5.26 9.26 -6.77
C GLU A 200 -6.01 9.47 -8.09
N ALA A 201 -7.27 9.02 -8.15
CA ALA A 201 -8.12 9.08 -9.34
C ALA A 201 -7.58 8.32 -10.57
N SER A 202 -6.62 7.41 -10.37
CA SER A 202 -5.92 6.70 -11.45
C SER A 202 -5.91 5.18 -11.19
N ILE A 203 -5.94 4.41 -12.29
CA ILE A 203 -5.82 2.95 -12.26
C ILE A 203 -4.37 2.58 -12.50
N TYR A 204 -3.82 1.76 -11.61
CA TYR A 204 -2.47 1.23 -11.68
C TYR A 204 -2.53 -0.29 -11.85
N PRO A 205 -2.16 -0.83 -13.03
CA PRO A 205 -2.04 -2.27 -13.23
C PRO A 205 -0.71 -2.73 -12.61
N LEU A 206 -0.70 -2.92 -11.30
CA LEU A 206 0.49 -3.33 -10.57
C LEU A 206 0.78 -4.81 -10.82
N LYS A 207 2.07 -5.14 -10.81
CA LYS A 207 2.56 -6.52 -10.79
C LYS A 207 3.66 -6.62 -9.78
N TYR A 208 3.44 -7.36 -8.71
CA TYR A 208 4.48 -7.63 -7.75
C TYR A 208 5.07 -9.02 -8.00
N LYS A 209 6.33 -9.21 -7.60
CA LYS A 209 7.11 -10.42 -7.84
C LYS A 209 7.34 -11.19 -6.57
N PHE A 210 7.20 -12.51 -6.65
CA PHE A 210 7.70 -13.41 -5.62
C PHE A 210 9.21 -13.62 -5.81
N LEU A 211 10.02 -13.33 -4.78
CA LEU A 211 11.48 -13.47 -4.81
C LEU A 211 11.99 -14.67 -4.01
N GLY A 212 11.09 -15.49 -3.46
CA GLY A 212 11.44 -16.66 -2.65
C GLY A 212 11.08 -16.51 -1.17
N LYS A 213 11.43 -17.54 -0.41
CA LYS A 213 11.32 -17.59 1.06
C LYS A 213 12.69 -17.31 1.67
N GLU A 214 12.77 -16.48 2.70
CA GLU A 214 14.02 -16.21 3.44
C GLU A 214 13.81 -16.30 4.96
N ASP A 215 14.81 -16.83 5.68
CA ASP A 215 14.84 -16.77 7.13
C ASP A 215 15.38 -15.41 7.58
N LYS A 216 14.48 -14.55 8.06
CA LYS A 216 14.82 -13.20 8.48
C LYS A 216 14.95 -13.10 9.99
N LYS A 217 16.07 -12.57 10.46
CA LYS A 217 16.19 -12.11 11.85
C LYS A 217 15.49 -10.76 11.97
N ILE A 218 14.34 -10.76 12.61
CA ILE A 218 13.59 -9.56 12.96
C ILE A 218 14.02 -9.14 14.36
N ARG A 219 14.33 -7.84 14.51
CA ARG A 219 14.74 -7.30 15.81
C ARG A 219 13.60 -7.50 16.81
N ASP A 220 13.94 -7.86 18.05
CA ASP A 220 13.00 -8.08 19.15
C ASP A 220 12.07 -9.31 18.98
N LEU A 221 11.98 -9.90 17.78
CA LEU A 221 11.11 -11.06 17.48
C LEU A 221 11.87 -12.35 17.12
N GLY A 222 13.17 -12.29 16.85
CA GLY A 222 13.98 -13.49 16.55
C GLY A 222 13.99 -13.84 15.06
N LYS A 223 14.25 -15.11 14.73
CA LYS A 223 14.29 -15.58 13.33
C LYS A 223 12.93 -16.12 12.91
N TRP A 224 12.47 -15.68 11.75
CA TRP A 224 11.19 -16.07 11.16
C TRP A 224 11.40 -16.45 9.71
N SER A 225 10.68 -17.47 9.24
CA SER A 225 10.56 -17.75 7.82
C SER A 225 9.63 -16.71 7.20
N THR A 226 10.08 -16.03 6.17
CA THR A 226 9.37 -14.89 5.57
C THR A 226 9.27 -15.03 4.05
N LEU A 227 8.22 -14.45 3.48
CA LEU A 227 8.09 -14.28 2.04
C LEU A 227 8.78 -12.99 1.61
N LYS A 228 9.57 -13.06 0.53
CA LYS A 228 10.18 -11.88 -0.08
C LYS A 228 9.38 -11.49 -1.31
N LEU A 229 8.72 -10.34 -1.23
CA LEU A 229 7.97 -9.76 -2.34
C LEU A 229 8.64 -8.48 -2.81
N SER A 230 8.62 -8.22 -4.12
CA SER A 230 9.03 -6.95 -4.71
C SER A 230 7.86 -6.32 -5.44
N PRO A 231 7.59 -5.01 -5.24
CA PRO A 231 6.78 -4.25 -6.19
C PRO A 231 7.35 -4.33 -7.62
#